data_AF-A0A2V5PLP4-F1
#
_entry.id   AF-A0A2V5PLP4-F1
#
_cell.length_a   1.000
_cell.length_b   1.000
_cell.length_c   1.000
_cell.angle_alpha   90.00
_cell.angle_beta   90.00
_cell.angle_gamma   90.00
#
_symmetry.space_group_name_H-M   'P 1'
#
loop_
_entity.id
_entity.type
_entity.pdbx_description
1 polymer ?
#
loop_
_entity_poly.entity_id
_entity_poly.type
_entity_poly.pdbx_seq_one_letter_code
_entity_poly.pdbx_strand_id
1 'polypeptide(L)' 'PLMITYHPSYLLRDHTASDKRKVWEDMLQVLERLGRPITEKQRNYFRPQSD' A
#
# COMPACT_ATOMS: atom_id res chain seq x y z
N PRO A 1 17.32 7.41 -4.72
CA PRO A 1 16.09 7.99 -5.30
C PRO A 1 15.04 8.30 -4.20
N LEU A 2 14.71 9.59 -4.03
CA LEU A 2 13.65 10.05 -3.11
C LEU A 2 12.28 9.65 -3.68
N MET A 3 11.43 9.02 -2.88
CA MET A 3 10.05 8.69 -3.27
C MET A 3 9.12 9.65 -2.53
N ILE A 4 8.41 10.49 -3.28
CA ILE A 4 7.42 11.41 -2.70
C ILE A 4 6.18 10.57 -2.38
N THR A 5 5.97 10.28 -1.11
CA THR A 5 4.75 9.61 -0.61
C THR A 5 3.90 10.62 0.16
N TYR A 6 2.60 10.33 0.31
CA TYR A 6 1.72 11.15 1.13
C TYR A 6 2.20 11.19 2.59
N HIS A 7 2.13 12.35 3.23
CA HIS A 7 2.41 12.47 4.66
C HIS A 7 1.44 11.55 5.43
N PRO A 8 1.92 10.73 6.40
CA PRO A 8 1.07 9.74 7.09
C PRO A 8 -0.19 10.34 7.72
N SER A 9 -0.14 11.61 8.12
CA SER A 9 -1.30 12.34 8.64
C SER A 9 -2.44 12.54 7.64
N TYR A 10 -2.20 12.36 6.34
CA TYR A 10 -3.26 12.39 5.32
C TYR A 10 -4.25 11.22 5.49
N LEU A 11 -3.79 10.07 6.00
CA LEU A 11 -4.64 8.93 6.34
C LEU A 11 -5.49 9.12 7.60
N LEU A 12 -5.17 10.12 8.43
CA LEU A 12 -5.87 10.36 9.71
C LEU A 12 -7.16 11.17 9.55
N ARG A 13 -7.38 11.79 8.39
CA ARG A 13 -8.54 12.68 8.16
C ARG A 13 -9.65 12.03 7.35
N ASP A 14 -9.35 11.01 6.55
CA ASP A 14 -10.33 10.32 5.72
C ASP A 14 -10.10 8.80 5.74
N HIS A 15 -11.10 8.06 6.21
CA HIS A 15 -10.99 6.62 6.53
C HIS A 15 -11.49 5.71 5.40
N THR A 16 -11.49 6.19 4.15
CA THR A 16 -11.98 5.37 3.04
C THR A 16 -11.07 4.16 2.81
N ALA A 17 -11.67 3.01 2.47
CA ALA A 17 -10.91 1.82 2.12
C ALA A 17 -9.98 2.05 0.90
N SER A 18 -10.34 2.98 0.01
CA SER A 18 -9.53 3.39 -1.14
C SER A 18 -8.23 4.08 -0.78
N ASP A 19 -8.21 4.96 0.24
CA ASP A 19 -6.97 5.67 0.60
C ASP A 19 -5.99 4.76 1.34
N LYS A 20 -6.51 3.84 2.15
CA LYS A 20 -5.70 2.77 2.75
C LYS A 20 -5.06 1.87 1.68
N ARG A 21 -5.78 1.59 0.59
CA ARG A 21 -5.27 0.82 -0.54
C ARG A 21 -4.13 1.53 -1.26
N LYS A 22 -4.23 2.83 -1.52
CA LYS A 22 -3.16 3.61 -2.17
C LYS A 22 -1.86 3.56 -1.35
N VAL A 23 -1.95 3.78 -0.04
CA VAL A 23 -0.76 3.73 0.82
C VAL A 23 -0.17 2.33 0.89
N TRP A 24 -1.02 1.30 0.87
CA TRP A 24 -0.55 -0.08 0.79
C TRP A 24 0.21 -0.37 -0.51
N GLU A 25 -0.31 0.08 -1.64
CA GLU A 25 0.35 -0.05 -2.94
C GLU A 25 1.69 0.70 -2.98
N ASP A 26 1.78 1.89 -2.35
CA ASP A 26 3.04 2.62 -2.19
C ASP A 26 4.06 1.83 -1.34
N MET A 27 3.62 1.21 -0.24
CA MET A 27 4.49 0.39 0.60
C MET A 27 5.01 -0.85 -0.13
N LEU A 28 4.19 -1.48 -0.99
CA LEU A 28 4.64 -2.59 -1.84
C LEU A 28 5.74 -2.12 -2.81
N GLN A 29 5.59 -0.96 -3.45
CA GLN A 29 6.63 -0.39 -4.33
C GLN A 29 7.94 -0.10 -3.58
N VAL A 30 7.87 0.36 -2.33
CA VAL A 30 9.05 0.55 -1.47
C VAL A 30 9.75 -0.80 -1.22
N LEU A 31 8.99 -1.85 -0.89
CA LEU A 31 9.54 -3.20 -0.68
C LEU A 31 10.21 -3.76 -1.94
N GLU A 32 9.62 -3.55 -3.12
CA GLU A 32 10.23 -3.94 -4.41
C GLU A 32 11.56 -3.22 -4.63
N ARG A 33 11.62 -1.90 -4.38
CA ARG A 33 12.87 -1.12 -4.48
C ARG A 33 13.93 -1.56 -3.47
N LEU A 34 13.52 -2.03 -2.30
CA LEU A 34 14.42 -2.55 -1.26
C LEU A 34 14.83 -4.02 -1.52
N GLY A 35 14.35 -4.66 -2.60
CA GLY A 35 14.63 -6.06 -2.90
C GLY A 35 14.05 -7.03 -1.87
N ARG A 36 13.01 -6.61 -1.13
CA ARG A 36 12.35 -7.47 -0.14
C ARG A 36 11.32 -8.37 -0.84
N PRO A 37 11.22 -9.65 -0.44
CA PRO A 37 10.22 -10.55 -1.01
C PRO A 37 8.81 -10.07 -0.61
N ILE A 38 7.92 -10.01 -1.60
CA ILE A 38 6.50 -9.69 -1.41
C ILE A 38 5.70 -10.97 -1.63
N THR A 39 4.94 -11.36 -0.61
CA THR A 39 4.09 -12.55 -0.62
C THR A 39 2.78 -12.30 -1.38
N GLU A 40 2.16 -13.37 -1.89
CA GLU A 40 0.84 -13.27 -2.54
C GLU A 40 -0.24 -12.74 -1.60
N LYS A 41 -0.18 -13.09 -0.31
CA LYS A 41 -1.07 -12.54 0.72
C LYS A 41 -0.98 -11.01 0.80
N GLN A 42 0.22 -10.45 0.69
CA GLN A 42 0.42 -9.00 0.71
C GLN A 42 -0.12 -8.34 -0.56
N ARG A 43 0.06 -8.96 -1.73
CA ARG A 43 -0.52 -8.46 -3.00
C ARG A 43 -2.05 -8.52 -3.01
N ASN A 44 -2.61 -9.52 -2.35
CA ASN A 44 -4.06 -9.76 -2.34
C ASN A 44 -4.79 -9.16 -1.14
N TYR A 45 -4.10 -8.42 -0.26
CA TYR A 45 -4.70 -7.90 0.98
C TYR A 45 -5.97 -7.04 0.77
N PHE A 46 -6.04 -6.31 -0.34
CA PHE A 46 -7.23 -5.51 -0.72
C PHE A 46 -8.02 -6.10 -1.91
N ARG A 47 -7.72 -7.32 -2.37
CA ARG A 47 -8.58 -7.96 -3.39
C ARG A 47 -9.88 -8.41 -2.72
N PRO A 48 -11.06 -8.05 -3.25
CA PRO A 48 -12.29 -8.71 -2.85
C PRO A 48 -12.14 -10.20 -3.14
N GLN A 49 -12.52 -11.04 -2.18
CA GLN A 49 -12.59 -12.49 -2.38
C GLN A 49 -13.66 -12.72 -3.44
N SER A 50 -13.23 -12.99 -4.67
CA SER A 50 -14.13 -13.41 -5.74
C SER A 50 -14.56 -14.83 -5.40
N ASP A 51 -15.82 -14.96 -4.95
CA ASP A 51 -16.58 -16.23 -4.96
C ASP A 51 -16.73 -16.76 -6.40
#